data_AF-A0A430BCK7-F1
#
_entry.id   AF-A0A430BCK7-F1
#
_cell.length_a   1.000
_cell.length_b   1.000
_cell.length_c   1.000
_cell.angle_alpha   90.00
_cell.angle_beta   90.00
_cell.angle_gamma   90.00
#
_symmetry.space_group_name_H-M   'P 1'
#
loop_
_entity.id
_entity.type
_entity.pdbx_description
1 polymer ?
#
loop_
_entity_poly.entity_id
_entity_poly.type
_entity_poly.pdbx_seq_one_letter_code
_entity_poly.pdbx_strand_id
1 'polypeptide(L)' 'QREGIAIARQRGAYRGRKRSLSDEMIADLHRRVAAGERKATIARDMGISRETLYQYLRAAA' A
#
# COMPACT_ATOMS: atom_id res chain seq x y z
N GLN A 1 -6.58 -17.80 -18.06
CA GLN A 1 -6.00 -18.42 -16.84
C GLN A 1 -5.59 -17.31 -15.89
N ARG A 2 -6.07 -17.40 -14.64
CA ARG A 2 -5.89 -16.47 -13.50
C ARG A 2 -6.39 -15.04 -13.73
N GLU A 3 -7.71 -14.95 -13.65
CA GLU A 3 -8.42 -13.81 -13.07
C GLU A 3 -7.69 -13.32 -11.80
N GLY A 4 -7.48 -12.02 -11.71
CA GLY A 4 -6.71 -11.42 -10.63
C GLY A 4 -6.87 -9.90 -10.61
N ILE A 5 -8.08 -9.46 -10.28
CA ILE A 5 -8.37 -8.18 -9.61
C ILE A 5 -8.05 -6.94 -10.46
N ALA A 6 -8.88 -6.74 -11.48
CA ALA A 6 -9.29 -5.40 -11.84
C ALA A 6 -10.24 -4.86 -10.74
N ILE A 7 -10.19 -3.54 -10.53
CA ILE A 7 -11.11 -2.72 -9.72
C ILE A 7 -10.69 -2.56 -8.25
N ALA A 8 -9.83 -1.58 -8.00
CA ALA A 8 -10.34 -0.33 -7.47
C ALA A 8 -9.60 0.86 -8.11
N ARG A 9 -10.40 1.75 -8.68
CA ARG A 9 -10.05 3.14 -8.91
C ARG A 9 -11.03 3.89 -8.04
N GLN A 10 -10.56 4.96 -7.39
CA GLN A 10 -11.26 6.24 -7.17
C GLN A 10 -11.02 6.75 -5.75
N ARG A 11 -10.79 8.07 -5.68
CA ARG A 11 -10.51 8.95 -4.52
C ARG A 11 -9.00 9.11 -4.31
N GLY A 12 -8.33 10.15 -4.79
CA GLY A 12 -8.74 11.54 -4.91
C GLY A 12 -8.25 12.31 -3.69
N ALA A 13 -7.18 13.10 -3.88
CA ALA A 13 -6.53 14.04 -2.96
C ALA A 13 -5.54 13.44 -1.94
N TYR A 14 -4.24 13.67 -2.14
CA TYR A 14 -3.48 14.68 -1.38
C TYR A 14 -2.06 14.90 -1.96
N ARG A 15 -1.58 16.14 -1.84
CA ARG A 15 -0.56 16.78 -2.69
C ARG A 15 0.87 16.33 -2.43
N GLY A 16 1.67 16.26 -3.51
CA GLY A 16 3.12 16.16 -3.48
C GLY A 16 3.65 14.89 -4.15
N ARG A 17 4.25 15.06 -5.34
CA ARG A 17 4.99 14.09 -6.18
C ARG A 17 4.48 12.63 -6.12
N LYS A 18 3.70 12.21 -7.14
CA LYS A 18 3.23 10.83 -7.43
C LYS A 18 3.58 9.81 -6.32
N ARG A 19 2.77 9.76 -5.26
CA ARG A 19 2.81 8.62 -4.34
C ARG A 19 2.41 7.39 -5.14
N SER A 20 3.33 6.44 -5.31
CA SER A 20 3.17 5.24 -6.15
C SER A 20 2.07 4.28 -5.71
N LEU A 21 1.39 4.53 -4.58
CA LEU A 21 0.34 3.68 -4.03
C LEU A 21 -0.99 4.43 -3.97
N SER A 22 -2.06 3.76 -4.42
CA SER A 22 -3.44 4.23 -4.27
C SER A 22 -3.89 4.14 -2.80
N ASP A 23 -4.90 4.92 -2.41
CA ASP A 23 -5.46 4.92 -1.05
C ASP A 23 -5.91 3.52 -0.59
N GLU A 24 -6.50 2.75 -1.51
CA GLU A 24 -6.85 1.34 -1.31
C GLU A 24 -5.64 0.45 -0.96
N MET A 25 -4.49 0.68 -1.60
CA MET A 25 -3.25 -0.06 -1.34
C MET A 25 -2.67 0.36 0.01
N ILE A 26 -2.82 1.62 0.39
CA ILE A 26 -2.41 2.10 1.72
C ILE A 26 -3.29 1.44 2.79
N ALA A 27 -4.61 1.40 2.59
CA ALA A 27 -5.53 0.72 3.51
C ALA A 27 -5.24 -0.79 3.63
N ASP A 28 -4.95 -1.46 2.51
CA ASP A 28 -4.54 -2.87 2.50
C ASP A 28 -3.19 -3.09 3.22
N LEU A 29 -2.22 -2.20 2.99
CA LEU A 29 -0.92 -2.21 3.66
C LEU A 29 -1.11 -2.15 5.18
N HIS A 30 -1.93 -1.22 5.66
CA HIS A 30 -2.22 -1.09 7.10
C HIS A 30 -2.93 -2.32 7.64
N ARG A 31 -3.92 -2.87 6.91
CA ARG A 31 -4.63 -4.09 7.31
C ARG A 31 -3.69 -5.28 7.44
N ARG A 32 -2.81 -5.49 6.46
CA ARG A 32 -1.84 -6.60 6.46
C ARG A 32 -0.79 -6.45 7.56
N VAL A 33 -0.36 -5.21 7.82
CA VAL A 33 0.53 -4.93 8.94
C VAL A 33 -0.16 -5.19 10.28
N ALA A 34 -1.42 -4.79 10.44
CA ALA A 34 -2.21 -5.04 11.64
C ALA A 34 -2.51 -6.54 11.84
N ALA A 35 -2.67 -7.30 10.76
CA ALA A 35 -2.80 -8.75 10.77
C ALA A 35 -1.48 -9.48 11.16
N GLY A 36 -0.40 -8.75 11.40
CA GLY A 36 0.90 -9.32 11.77
C GLY A 36 1.71 -9.87 10.59
N GLU A 37 1.31 -9.57 9.34
CA GLU A 37 2.06 -10.02 8.18
C GLU A 37 3.46 -9.38 8.15
N ARG A 38 4.43 -10.12 7.63
CA ARG A 38 5.81 -9.66 7.51
C ARG A 38 5.88 -8.48 6.55
N LYS A 39 6.33 -7.33 7.05
CA LYS A 39 6.50 -6.09 6.28
C LYS A 39 7.32 -6.27 5.00
N ALA A 40 8.28 -7.20 4.99
CA ALA A 40 9.08 -7.51 3.81
C ALA A 40 8.31 -8.28 2.72
N THR A 41 7.26 -9.02 3.08
CA THR A 41 6.34 -9.67 2.14
C THR A 41 5.39 -8.64 1.56
N ILE A 42 4.73 -7.85 2.41
CA ILE A 42 3.86 -6.74 2.00
C ILE A 42 4.58 -5.81 1.01
N ALA A 43 5.81 -5.41 1.32
CA ALA A 43 6.60 -4.53 0.45
C ALA A 43 6.86 -5.15 -0.94
N ARG A 44 7.21 -6.44 -1.00
CA ARG A 44 7.44 -7.15 -2.27
C ARG A 44 6.15 -7.30 -3.08
N ASP A 45 5.07 -7.66 -2.42
CA ASP A 45 3.76 -7.84 -3.02
C ASP A 45 3.22 -6.53 -3.62
N MET A 46 3.48 -5.42 -2.93
CA MET A 46 3.11 -4.08 -3.39
C MET A 46 4.13 -3.44 -4.35
N GLY A 47 5.24 -4.11 -4.66
CA GLY A 47 6.28 -3.57 -5.54
C GLY A 47 7.01 -2.34 -5.00
N ILE A 48 7.06 -2.18 -3.67
CA ILE A 48 7.68 -1.03 -2.99
C ILE A 48 8.88 -1.43 -2.14
N SER A 49 9.75 -0.47 -1.85
CA SER A 49 10.83 -0.66 -0.89
C SER A 49 10.30 -0.73 0.54
N ARG A 50 11.02 -1.43 1.42
CA ARG A 50 10.73 -1.44 2.87
C ARG A 50 10.68 -0.03 3.47
N GLU A 51 11.55 0.86 2.99
CA GLU A 51 11.56 2.27 3.38
C GLU A 51 10.23 2.96 3.05
N THR A 52 9.74 2.79 1.83
CA THR A 52 8.44 3.32 1.39
C THR A 52 7.30 2.78 2.27
N LEU A 53 7.32 1.49 2.60
CA LEU A 53 6.34 0.91 3.53
C LEU A 53 6.39 1.59 4.90
N TYR A 54 7.58 1.82 5.46
CA TYR A 54 7.71 2.55 6.73
C TYR A 54 7.26 4.01 6.64
N GLN A 55 7.48 4.69 5.50
CA GLN A 55 6.97 6.04 5.29
C GLN A 55 5.44 6.10 5.34
N TYR A 56 4.75 5.13 4.73
CA TYR A 56 3.29 5.03 4.82
C TYR A 56 2.83 4.66 6.24
N LEU A 57 3.53 3.76 6.93
CA LEU A 57 3.22 3.43 8.32
C LEU A 57 3.40 4.61 9.29
N ARG A 58 4.41 5.46 9.06
CA ARG A 58 4.66 6.66 9.89
C ARG A 58 3.67 7.80 9.61
N ALA A 59 3.17 7.90 8.38
CA ALA A 59 2.24 8.96 8.01
C ALA A 59 0.82 8.76 8.54
N ALA A 60 0.50 7.57 9.06
CA ALA A 60 -0.79 7.24 9.67
C ALA A 60 -0.78 7.34 11.22
N ALA A 61 0.37 7.67 11.81
CA ALA A 61 0.53 8.00 13.23
C ALA A 61 0.54 9.52 13.40
#